data_AF-A0A131YHL2-F1
#
_entry.id   AF-A0A131YHL2-F1
#
_cell.length_a   1.000
_cell.length_b   1.000
_cell.length_c   1.000
_cell.angle_alpha   90.00
_cell.angle_beta   90.00
_cell.angle_gamma   90.00
#
_symmetry.space_group_name_H-M   'P 1'
#
loop_
_entity.id
_entity.type
_entity.pdbx_description
1 polymer ?
#
loop_
_entity_poly.entity_id
_entity_poly.type
_entity_poly.pdbx_seq_one_letter_code
_entity_poly.pdbx_strand_id
1 'polypeptide(L)'
;MASTLALRIVLLTIFLFLLHSSIDVEAAAPTKDECDRRISRQPQPRSRVCQCDPNYDLGEKWMNHIYYNPATQSCEENGREENWNRFTSRAECMDLCRGTSPAAR
;
A
#
# COMPACT_ATOMS: atom_id res chain seq x y z
N MET A 1 -37.06 23.54 -30.29
CA MET A 1 -35.69 23.78 -30.79
C MET A 1 -34.78 23.89 -29.57
N ALA A 2 -34.03 22.83 -29.25
CA ALA A 2 -33.12 22.88 -28.10
C ALA A 2 -31.98 23.85 -28.42
N SER A 3 -31.76 24.83 -27.53
CA SER A 3 -30.71 25.84 -27.70
C SER A 3 -29.34 25.15 -27.72
N THR A 4 -28.55 25.40 -28.76
CA THR A 4 -27.17 24.90 -28.90
C THR A 4 -26.27 25.32 -27.73
N LEU A 5 -26.63 26.44 -27.08
CA LEU A 5 -25.99 26.92 -25.85
C LEU A 5 -26.19 25.94 -24.69
N ALA A 6 -27.42 25.47 -24.48
CA ALA A 6 -27.74 24.54 -23.41
C ALA A 6 -27.02 23.20 -23.61
N LEU A 7 -26.95 22.73 -24.86
CA LEU A 7 -26.22 21.50 -25.20
C LEU A 7 -24.71 21.63 -24.91
N ARG A 8 -24.10 22.78 -25.25
CA ARG A 8 -22.68 23.03 -24.97
C ARG A 8 -22.39 23.08 -23.48
N ILE A 9 -23.25 23.71 -22.68
CA ILE A 9 -23.09 23.76 -21.22
C ILE A 9 -23.14 22.36 -20.63
N VAL A 10 -24.11 21.52 -21.04
CA VAL A 10 -24.24 20.14 -20.56
C VAL A 10 -23.02 19.29 -20.95
N LEU A 11 -22.53 19.41 -22.18
CA LEU A 11 -21.36 18.65 -22.62
C LEU A 11 -20.10 19.07 -21.84
N LEU A 12 -19.96 20.36 -21.55
CA LEU A 12 -18.79 20.90 -20.85
C LEU A 12 -18.81 20.50 -19.37
N THR A 13 -19.97 20.48 -18.71
CA THR A 13 -20.09 19.97 -17.32
C THR A 13 -19.81 18.47 -17.25
N ILE A 14 -20.30 17.67 -18.20
CA ILE A 14 -19.97 16.23 -18.26
C ILE A 14 -18.47 16.05 -18.47
N PHE A 15 -17.86 16.78 -19.40
CA PHE A 15 -16.42 16.70 -19.65
C PHE A 15 -15.59 17.08 -18.43
N LEU A 16 -16.00 18.14 -17.71
CA LEU A 16 -15.38 18.50 -16.43
C LEU A 16 -15.57 17.41 -15.39
N PHE A 17 -16.76 16.83 -15.22
CA PHE A 17 -16.98 15.72 -14.28
C PHE A 17 -16.09 14.51 -14.60
N LEU A 18 -15.91 14.17 -15.88
CA LEU A 18 -15.02 13.10 -16.33
C LEU A 18 -13.54 13.40 -16.10
N LEU A 19 -13.13 14.68 -16.16
CA LEU A 19 -11.77 15.10 -15.81
C LEU A 19 -11.50 15.08 -14.30
N HIS A 20 -12.53 15.29 -13.48
CA HIS A 20 -12.40 15.30 -12.00
C HIS A 20 -12.67 13.95 -11.35
N SER A 21 -13.22 12.96 -12.07
CA SER A 21 -13.41 11.62 -11.53
C SER A 21 -12.08 10.84 -11.54
N SER A 22 -11.14 11.21 -10.68
CA SER A 22 -10.12 10.27 -10.22
C SER A 22 -10.81 9.28 -9.29
N ILE A 23 -11.10 8.09 -9.80
CA ILE A 23 -11.46 6.97 -8.94
C ILE A 23 -10.16 6.61 -8.22
N ASP A 24 -10.02 7.04 -6.97
CA ASP A 24 -9.01 6.50 -6.06
C ASP A 24 -9.38 5.03 -5.83
N VAL A 25 -8.84 4.15 -6.67
CA VAL A 25 -8.88 2.72 -6.40
C VAL A 25 -8.03 2.54 -5.16
N GLU A 26 -8.66 2.47 -3.99
CA GLU A 26 -8.01 2.02 -2.76
C GLU A 26 -7.32 0.70 -3.10
N ALA A 27 -5.99 0.72 -3.10
CA ALA A 27 -5.21 -0.45 -3.43
C ALA A 27 -5.54 -1.53 -2.39
N ALA A 28 -6.06 -2.65 -2.86
CA ALA A 28 -6.31 -3.81 -2.01
C ALA A 28 -5.03 -4.20 -1.27
N ALA A 29 -5.18 -4.69 -0.04
CA ALA A 29 -4.07 -5.17 0.75
C ALA A 29 -3.27 -6.24 0.00
N PRO A 30 -1.93 -6.21 0.06
CA PRO A 30 -1.10 -7.27 -0.51
C PRO A 30 -1.46 -8.63 0.08
N THR A 31 -1.56 -9.64 -0.77
CA THR A 31 -1.81 -11.03 -0.36
C THR A 31 -0.60 -11.63 0.38
N LYS A 32 -0.83 -12.72 1.12
CA LYS A 32 0.25 -13.46 1.80
C LYS A 32 1.38 -13.86 0.83
N ASP A 33 1.05 -14.33 -0.35
CA ASP A 33 2.03 -14.77 -1.35
C ASP A 33 2.82 -13.60 -1.95
N GLU A 34 2.17 -12.45 -2.16
CA GLU A 34 2.86 -11.21 -2.57
C GLU A 34 3.85 -10.72 -1.51
N CYS A 35 3.59 -11.05 -0.24
CA CYS A 35 4.42 -10.72 0.90
C CYS A 35 5.47 -11.79 1.26
N ASP A 36 5.43 -12.98 0.65
CA ASP A 36 6.42 -14.05 0.88
C ASP A 36 7.66 -13.85 -0.02
N ARG A 37 8.83 -13.64 0.60
CA ARG A 37 10.13 -13.48 -0.07
C ARG A 37 10.57 -14.72 -0.84
N ARG A 38 10.11 -15.90 -0.44
CA ARG A 38 10.46 -17.17 -1.10
C ARG A 38 9.74 -17.35 -2.42
N ILE A 39 8.57 -16.72 -2.57
CA ILE A 39 7.69 -16.89 -3.74
C ILE A 39 7.75 -15.66 -4.65
N SER A 40 7.76 -14.45 -4.07
CA SER A 40 7.79 -13.21 -4.86
C SER A 40 9.11 -13.05 -5.59
N ARG A 41 9.05 -13.08 -6.93
CA ARG A 41 10.23 -13.02 -7.82
C ARG A 41 10.87 -11.63 -7.89
N GLN A 42 10.25 -10.59 -7.34
CA GLN A 42 10.75 -9.22 -7.40
C GLN A 42 10.52 -8.44 -6.10
N PRO A 43 11.39 -7.45 -5.80
CA PRO A 43 11.17 -6.54 -4.69
C PRO A 43 9.90 -5.72 -4.95
N GLN A 44 8.93 -5.81 -4.04
CA GLN A 44 7.71 -5.03 -4.12
C GLN A 44 8.02 -3.52 -3.94
N PRO A 45 7.26 -2.60 -4.56
CA PRO A 45 7.39 -1.16 -4.32
C PRO A 45 7.19 -0.83 -2.84
N ARG A 46 7.76 0.31 -2.39
CA ARG A 46 7.76 0.72 -0.97
C ARG A 46 6.39 0.64 -0.31
N SER A 47 5.36 1.12 -1.00
CA SER A 47 3.99 1.08 -0.51
C SER A 47 3.51 -0.34 -0.21
N ARG A 48 3.91 -1.33 -1.01
CA ARG A 48 3.48 -2.72 -0.85
C ARG A 48 4.21 -3.46 0.26
N VAL A 49 5.52 -3.27 0.44
CA VAL A 49 6.26 -3.96 1.53
C VAL A 49 5.79 -3.51 2.91
N CYS A 50 5.45 -2.23 3.08
CA CYS A 50 4.97 -1.68 4.35
C CYS A 50 3.50 -2.03 4.64
N GLN A 51 2.75 -2.43 3.60
CA GLN A 51 1.35 -2.85 3.71
C GLN A 51 1.20 -4.36 3.97
N CYS A 52 2.26 -5.14 3.81
CA CYS A 52 2.27 -6.56 4.15
C CYS A 52 1.98 -6.77 5.64
N ASP A 53 0.98 -7.60 5.95
CA ASP A 53 0.60 -7.90 7.33
C ASP A 53 1.78 -8.58 8.06
N PRO A 54 2.32 -7.99 9.14
CA PRO A 54 3.43 -8.59 9.89
C PRO A 54 3.06 -9.93 10.56
N ASN A 55 1.76 -10.22 10.70
CA ASN A 55 1.26 -11.44 11.31
C ASN A 55 1.16 -12.61 10.33
N TYR A 56 1.33 -12.39 9.02
CA TYR A 56 1.40 -13.49 8.08
C TYR A 56 2.48 -14.48 8.51
N ASP A 57 2.09 -15.75 8.64
CA ASP A 57 2.99 -16.81 9.08
C ASP A 57 3.97 -17.18 7.95
N LEU A 58 5.02 -16.36 7.84
CA LEU A 58 6.04 -16.34 6.80
C LEU A 58 7.43 -16.52 7.42
N GLY A 59 7.68 -17.74 7.89
CA GLY A 59 8.93 -18.12 8.54
C GLY A 59 9.02 -17.71 10.01
N GLU A 60 10.20 -17.95 10.58
CA GLU A 60 10.51 -17.73 11.98
C GLU A 60 10.57 -16.25 12.34
N LYS A 61 10.24 -15.94 13.60
CA LYS A 61 10.43 -14.59 14.17
C LYS A 61 11.84 -14.44 14.70
N TRP A 62 12.47 -13.31 14.43
CA TRP A 62 13.79 -12.99 14.95
C TRP A 62 13.80 -11.60 15.59
N MET A 63 14.42 -11.49 16.77
CA MET A 63 14.46 -10.24 17.53
C MET A 63 15.17 -9.11 16.77
N ASN A 64 16.17 -9.45 15.95
CA ASN A 64 16.90 -8.50 15.11
C ASN A 64 16.20 -8.15 13.80
N HIS A 65 15.04 -8.73 13.49
CA HIS A 65 14.23 -8.32 12.35
C HIS A 65 13.22 -7.28 12.78
N ILE A 66 13.16 -6.20 12.01
CA ILE A 66 12.23 -5.09 12.23
C ILE A 66 11.08 -5.21 11.25
N TYR A 67 9.84 -4.92 11.66
CA TYR A 67 8.70 -4.79 10.76
C TYR A 67 7.98 -3.46 11.01
N TYR A 68 7.28 -2.95 10.00
CA TYR A 68 6.42 -1.80 10.12
C TYR A 68 5.02 -2.23 10.57
N ASN A 69 4.53 -1.62 11.64
CA ASN A 69 3.16 -1.78 12.12
C ASN A 69 2.34 -0.55 11.70
N PRO A 70 1.46 -0.68 10.69
CA PRO A 70 0.68 0.46 10.20
C PRO A 70 -0.39 0.92 11.21
N ALA A 71 -0.78 0.10 12.19
CA ALA A 71 -1.72 0.50 13.23
C ALA A 71 -1.09 1.43 14.28
N THR A 72 0.19 1.21 14.62
CA THR A 72 0.95 2.07 15.53
C THR A 72 1.80 3.12 14.80
N GLN A 73 1.85 3.04 13.46
CA GLN A 73 2.70 3.84 12.58
C GLN A 73 4.18 3.82 13.01
N SER A 74 4.66 2.64 13.43
CA SER A 74 6.00 2.49 14.00
C SER A 74 6.71 1.22 13.51
N CYS A 75 8.03 1.18 13.68
CA CYS A 75 8.87 0.06 13.31
C CYS A 75 9.27 -0.75 14.55
N GLU A 76 8.77 -1.97 14.66
CA GLU A 76 8.79 -2.85 15.82
C GLU A 76 9.73 -4.05 15.60
N GLU A 77 10.25 -4.63 16.69
CA GLU A 77 11.12 -5.82 16.66
C GLU A 77 10.31 -7.12 16.56
N ASN A 78 10.99 -8.25 16.31
CA ASN A 78 10.39 -9.58 16.15
C ASN A 78 9.66 -9.79 14.82
N GLY A 79 10.21 -9.22 13.75
CA GLY A 79 9.78 -9.47 12.37
C GLY A 79 10.01 -10.90 11.92
N ARG A 80 9.30 -11.31 10.87
CA ARG A 80 9.38 -12.67 10.30
C ARG A 80 10.31 -12.73 9.11
N GLU A 81 11.14 -13.77 9.08
CA GLU A 81 12.23 -13.95 8.11
C GLU A 81 11.80 -13.75 6.66
N GLU A 82 10.68 -14.37 6.27
CA GLU A 82 10.24 -14.48 4.88
C GLU A 82 9.19 -13.43 4.51
N ASN A 83 8.83 -12.53 5.41
CA ASN A 83 7.90 -11.45 5.11
C ASN A 83 8.64 -10.30 4.42
N TRP A 84 8.11 -9.72 3.34
CA TRP A 84 8.66 -8.50 2.76
C TRP A 84 8.67 -7.32 3.74
N ASN A 85 7.70 -7.27 4.68
CA ASN A 85 7.69 -6.35 5.82
C ASN A 85 8.72 -6.76 6.89
N ARG A 86 9.99 -6.84 6.49
CA ARG A 86 11.14 -7.23 7.30
C ARG A 86 12.35 -6.38 6.91
N PHE A 87 12.86 -5.61 7.84
CA PHE A 87 13.96 -4.69 7.66
C PHE A 87 15.12 -5.08 8.56
N THR A 88 16.32 -4.66 8.19
CA THR A 88 17.54 -4.94 8.97
C THR A 88 17.81 -3.87 10.02
N SER A 89 17.17 -2.70 9.90
CA SER A 89 17.28 -1.61 10.87
C SER A 89 15.99 -0.82 11.01
N ARG A 90 15.80 -0.22 12.20
CA ARG A 90 14.67 0.69 12.45
C ARG A 90 14.73 1.95 11.59
N ALA A 91 15.94 2.45 11.30
CA ALA A 91 16.13 3.63 10.46
C ALA A 91 15.67 3.37 9.01
N GLU A 92 16.10 2.25 8.42
CA GLU A 92 15.65 1.80 7.09
C GLU A 92 14.13 1.65 7.03
N CYS A 93 13.54 0.97 8.02
CA CYS A 93 12.10 0.78 8.10
C CYS A 93 11.34 2.12 8.16
N MET A 94 11.79 3.06 8.99
CA MET A 94 11.11 4.36 9.13
C MET A 94 11.29 5.23 7.90
N ASP A 95 12.47 5.24 7.28
CA ASP A 95 12.71 5.98 6.03
C ASP A 95 11.79 5.49 4.90
N LEU A 96 11.53 4.18 4.88
CA LEU A 96 10.75 3.55 3.82
C LEU A 96 9.24 3.57 4.07
N CYS A 97 8.79 3.39 5.32
CA CYS A 97 7.39 3.11 5.65
C CYS A 97 6.65 4.24 6.36
N ARG A 98 7.33 5.27 6.87
CA ARG A 98 6.68 6.34 7.65
C ARG A 98 5.52 6.97 6.88
N GLY A 99 4.36 7.02 7.52
CA GLY A 99 3.14 7.59 6.92
C GLY A 99 2.38 6.64 6.01
N THR A 100 2.84 5.39 5.86
CA THR A 100 2.05 4.35 5.18
C THR A 100 0.87 3.96 6.07
N SER A 101 -0.35 4.12 5.54
CA SER A 101 -1.57 3.62 6.17
C SER A 101 -1.79 2.13 5.89
N PRO A 102 -2.54 1.41 6.75
CA PRO A 102 -3.00 0.07 6.41
C PRO A 102 -3.74 0.10 5.07
N ALA A 103 -3.53 -0.89 4.22
CA ALA A 103 -4.37 -1.06 3.05
C ALA A 103 -5.81 -1.41 3.49
N ALA A 104 -6.80 -0.92 2.75
CA ALA A 104 -8.20 -1.25 2.99
C ALA A 104 -8.41 -2.78 2.82
N ARG A 105 -9.21 -3.37 3.71
CA ARG A 105 -9.52 -4.82 3.72
C ARG A 105 -10.58 -5.17 2.69
#